data_AF-A0A959DWW8-F1
#
_entry.id   AF-A0A959DWW8-F1
#
_cell.length_a   1.000
_cell.length_b   1.000
_cell.length_c   1.000
_cell.angle_alpha   90.00
_cell.angle_beta   90.00
_cell.angle_gamma   90.00
#
_symmetry.space_group_name_H-M   'P 1'
#
loop_
_entity.id
_entity.type
_entity.pdbx_description
1 polymer ?
#
loop_
_entity_poly.entity_id
_entity_poly.type
_entity_poly.pdbx_seq_one_letter_code
_entity_poly.pdbx_strand_id
1 'polypeptide(L)' 'GDVLFYGSIGRTDLPGGDYDTLINSIEQKLMKLPDETIVYPGHGESTTIGYERKTNPFLQ' A
#
# COMPACT_ATOMS: atom_id res chain seq x y z
N GLY A 1 5.06 8.15 -1.30
CA GLY A 1 4.34 8.26 -2.60
C GLY A 1 2.90 7.78 -2.43
N ASP A 2 2.10 7.74 -3.49
CA ASP A 2 0.64 7.53 -3.39
C ASP A 2 0.17 6.10 -3.70
N VAL A 3 0.99 5.10 -3.34
CA VAL A 3 0.70 3.68 -3.61
C VAL A 3 0.06 3.01 -2.38
N LEU A 4 0.68 3.15 -1.21
CA LEU A 4 0.25 2.54 0.05
C LEU A 4 0.14 3.64 1.11
N PHE A 5 -0.96 3.63 1.86
CA PHE A 5 -1.27 4.59 2.92
C PHE A 5 -1.64 3.83 4.20
N TYR A 6 -1.70 4.52 5.34
CA TYR A 6 -2.19 3.94 6.59
C TYR A 6 -3.61 3.40 6.41
N GLY A 7 -3.77 2.08 6.44
CA GLY A 7 -5.06 1.39 6.29
C GLY A 7 -5.76 1.58 4.94
N SER A 8 -5.05 2.03 3.89
CA SER A 8 -5.62 2.30 2.57
C SER A 8 -4.59 2.16 1.44
N ILE A 9 -5.01 2.33 0.19
CA ILE A 9 -4.16 2.30 -1.02
C ILE A 9 -4.43 3.52 -1.91
N GLY A 10 -3.56 3.72 -2.91
CA GLY A 10 -3.80 4.70 -3.97
C GLY A 10 -5.12 4.51 -4.69
N ARG A 11 -5.76 5.61 -5.10
CA ARG A 11 -6.99 5.56 -5.90
C ARG A 11 -6.70 5.12 -7.33
N THR A 12 -7.63 4.38 -7.92
CA THR A 12 -7.51 3.84 -9.29
C THR A 12 -8.68 4.22 -10.21
N ASP A 13 -9.56 5.12 -9.75
CA ASP A 13 -10.79 5.55 -10.43
C ASP A 13 -10.60 6.73 -11.40
N LEU A 14 -9.37 7.22 -11.56
CA LEU A 14 -9.01 8.27 -12.52
C LEU A 14 -8.48 7.67 -13.84
N PRO A 15 -8.51 8.42 -14.97
CA PRO A 15 -7.96 7.94 -16.23
C PRO A 15 -6.51 7.43 -16.11
N GLY A 16 -6.28 6.18 -16.53
CA GLY A 16 -4.97 5.51 -16.42
C GLY A 16 -4.74 4.76 -15.10
N GLY A 17 -5.70 4.80 -14.17
CA GLY A 17 -5.70 3.97 -12.97
C GLY A 17 -6.06 2.51 -13.28
N ASP A 18 -5.40 1.58 -12.59
CA ASP A 18 -5.62 0.13 -12.71
C ASP A 18 -5.46 -0.51 -11.32
N TYR A 19 -6.56 -1.06 -10.80
CA TYR A 19 -6.61 -1.70 -9.49
C TYR A 19 -5.75 -2.95 -9.39
N ASP A 20 -5.82 -3.83 -10.39
CA ASP A 20 -5.09 -5.09 -10.36
C ASP A 20 -3.59 -4.83 -10.46
N THR A 21 -3.18 -3.88 -11.30
CA THR A 21 -1.78 -3.46 -11.40
C THR A 21 -1.26 -2.84 -10.09
N LEU A 22 -2.09 -2.04 -9.40
CA LEU A 22 -1.74 -1.44 -8.12
C LEU A 22 -1.56 -2.50 -7.03
N ILE A 23 -2.54 -3.40 -6.86
CA ILE A 23 -2.48 -4.47 -5.85
C ILE A 23 -1.28 -5.40 -6.11
N ASN A 24 -1.10 -5.86 -7.35
CA ASN A 24 0.05 -6.68 -7.71
C ASN A 24 1.39 -6.00 -7.40
N SER A 25 1.49 -4.69 -7.64
CA SER A 25 2.70 -3.93 -7.32
C SER A 25 2.96 -3.86 -5.82
N ILE A 26 1.92 -3.70 -5.00
CA ILE A 26 2.03 -3.69 -3.53
C ILE A 26 2.49 -5.06 -3.03
N GLU A 27 1.83 -6.14 -3.46
CA GLU A 27 2.13 -7.50 -2.99
C GLU A 27 3.53 -7.99 -3.40
N GLN A 28 3.90 -7.77 -4.66
CA GLN A 28 5.16 -8.30 -5.20
C GLN A 28 6.39 -7.48 -4.81
N LYS A 29 6.21 -6.21 -4.42
CA LYS A 29 7.33 -5.32 -4.07
C LYS A 29 7.32 -4.93 -2.60
N LEU A 30 6.22 -4.37 -2.10
CA LEU A 30 6.16 -3.82 -0.75
C LEU A 30 5.97 -4.92 0.30
N MET A 31 5.05 -5.87 0.07
CA MET A 31 4.77 -6.92 1.05
C MET A 31 5.92 -7.94 1.21
N LYS A 32 6.95 -7.87 0.36
CA LYS A 32 8.20 -8.64 0.50
C LYS A 32 9.22 -8.03 1.47
N LEU A 33 8.99 -6.79 1.91
CA LEU A 33 9.87 -6.10 2.84
C LEU A 33 9.64 -6.59 4.28
N PRO A 34 10.64 -6.44 5.18
CA PRO A 34 10.50 -6.76 6.60
C PRO A 34 9.36 -5.98 7.28
N ASP A 35 8.74 -6.57 8.30
CA ASP A 35 7.57 -6.01 9.00
C ASP A 35 7.83 -4.66 9.64
N GLU A 36 9.06 -4.46 10.14
CA GLU A 36 9.56 -3.24 10.76
C GLU A 36 9.82 -2.11 9.77
N THR A 37 9.72 -2.38 8.45
CA THR A 37 9.93 -1.37 7.42
C THR A 37 8.87 -0.28 7.55
N ILE A 38 9.31 0.95 7.81
CA ILE A 38 8.45 2.13 7.89
C ILE A 38 8.11 2.61 6.48
N VAL A 39 6.81 2.82 6.25
CA VAL A 39 6.28 3.39 5.01
C VAL A 39 5.95 4.86 5.27
N TYR A 40 6.60 5.74 4.50
CA TYR A 40 6.28 7.17 4.46
C TYR A 40 5.44 7.47 3.21
N PRO A 41 4.10 7.61 3.35
CA PRO A 41 3.21 7.87 2.22
C PRO A 41 3.39 9.30 1.69
N GLY A 42 2.82 9.59 0.52
CA GLY A 42 2.79 10.95 -0.03
C GLY A 42 1.94 11.90 0.81
N HIS A 43 0.96 11.35 1.53
CA HIS A 43 -0.03 12.08 2.33
C HIS A 43 -0.45 11.25 3.55
N GLY A 44 -0.85 11.90 4.64
CA GLY A 44 -1.27 11.23 5.87
C GLY A 44 -0.13 10.74 6.75
N GLU A 45 -0.46 9.89 7.73
CA GLU A 45 0.49 9.37 8.72
C GLU A 45 1.33 8.21 8.19
N SER A 46 2.53 8.02 8.74
CA SER A 46 3.38 6.85 8.44
C SER A 46 2.79 5.56 9.01
N THR A 47 3.11 4.44 8.38
CA THR A 47 2.73 3.09 8.82
C THR A 47 3.92 2.13 8.72
N THR A 48 3.73 0.84 8.98
CA THR A 48 4.73 -0.20 8.72
C THR A 48 4.18 -1.29 7.82
N ILE A 49 5.06 -1.97 7.08
CA ILE A 49 4.68 -3.09 6.21
C ILE A 49 3.96 -4.19 7.02
N GLY A 50 4.45 -4.49 8.23
CA GLY A 50 3.84 -5.50 9.09
C GLY A 50 2.44 -5.12 9.59
N TYR A 51 2.19 -3.82 9.82
CA TYR A 51 0.85 -3.34 10.17
C TYR A 51 -0.09 -3.47 8.97
N GLU A 52 0.28 -2.90 7.81
CA GLU A 52 -0.57 -2.92 6.62
C GLU A 52 -0.87 -4.35 6.15
N ARG A 53 0.09 -5.28 6.19
CA ARG A 53 -0.15 -6.68 5.81
C ARG A 53 -1.22 -7.37 6.68
N LYS A 54 -1.37 -6.93 7.94
CA LYS A 54 -2.31 -7.54 8.90
C LYS A 54 -3.68 -6.87 8.92
N THR A 55 -3.74 -5.57 8.60
CA THR A 55 -4.92 -4.75 8.87
C THR A 55 -5.50 -4.07 7.64
N ASN A 56 -4.74 -3.91 6.56
CA ASN A 56 -5.19 -3.18 5.39
C ASN A 56 -6.27 -3.99 4.65
N PRO A 57 -7.51 -3.46 4.52
CA PRO A 57 -8.63 -4.21 3.97
C PRO A 57 -8.49 -4.49 2.46
N PHE A 58 -7.54 -3.85 1.77
CA PHE A 58 -7.27 -4.05 0.36
C PHE A 58 -6.21 -5.13 0.09
N LEU A 59 -5.55 -5.65 1.13
CA LEU A 59 -4.42 -6.59 1.03
C LEU A 59 -4.73 -7.97 1.66
N GLN A 60 -6.01 -8.33 1.77
CA GLN A 60 -6.47 -9.61 2.34
C GLN A 60 -6.40 -10.76 1.34
#